data_AF-A0A8R7US57-F1
#
_entry.id   AF-A0A8R7US57-F1
#
_cell.length_a   1.000
_cell.length_b   1.000
_cell.length_c   1.000
_cell.angle_alpha   90.00
_cell.angle_beta   90.00
_cell.angle_gamma   90.00
#
_symmetry.space_group_name_H-M   'P 1'
#
loop_
_entity.id
_entity.type
_entity.pdbx_description
1 polymer ?
#
loop_
_entity_poly.entity_id
_entity_poly.type
_entity_poly.pdbx_seq_one_letter_code
_entity_poly.pdbx_strand_id
1 'polypeptide(L)'
;MYAGHHGAYSKNSFGNIYTAVGVFVLDRMFHEAWGKEAPQIQAEFNDYLQKNRINISMELVTAELGDHGQRPKDDYAVVTAVTELGHGKPKFYSTPDVIAFCRKWRLSTNNVWLFSTRKSATSFFVAYDALCEVGTATLVCEALDKIADISVPGSKDHLKVQGEILEGLVARIVSHQSSDQMKEVLRSLSQAPLHGVESDLGPSLREICAANRSDEKQKIKAVLENVRSSMCPDHSDWFGNSSLDAQSRNTDKSLVTYFLEAHPTDYATKKLQEMFRLMKQRHFPAAFKCYLNYQNVDSLSYKMVIHVRNDSIFKRYQQEMRKNQGLWPLYRGFFIHINLCKANNKKGAELSEDSNTSLEIIDGAVDSSSSAQDGLAGEDSSLMLKLKFLKYKIRTFLIRDGLSTLFNDGPSKYRVYYLKHMGNWGTSARKQKELCKLLDQWAVHITLKCGNKPLSSSAYLDEAEPFLEQYADQDLVGAAGVLVQAENLRDGEDDLQPERGTAPCSPTTSLDVVSKTEGLVVFFPGPSCISEELPCQTDTFS
;
A
#
# COMPACT_ATOMS: atom_id res chain seq x y z
N MET A 1 5.52 -4.41 -4.36
CA MET A 1 5.04 -5.79 -4.16
C MET A 1 6.17 -6.76 -4.43
N TYR A 2 6.18 -7.89 -3.74
CA TYR A 2 7.17 -8.94 -3.90
C TYR A 2 6.50 -10.31 -3.83
N ALA A 3 6.88 -11.20 -4.76
CA ALA A 3 6.24 -12.50 -4.99
C ALA A 3 7.26 -13.66 -4.96
N GLY A 4 8.33 -13.52 -4.16
CA GLY A 4 9.43 -14.48 -4.12
C GLY A 4 10.11 -14.62 -5.48
N HIS A 5 10.32 -15.87 -5.91
CA HIS A 5 10.93 -16.20 -7.21
C HIS A 5 10.15 -15.67 -8.43
N HIS A 6 8.90 -15.22 -8.25
CA HIS A 6 8.13 -14.59 -9.32
C HIS A 6 8.44 -13.09 -9.51
N GLY A 7 9.31 -12.51 -8.67
CA GLY A 7 9.88 -11.18 -8.88
C GLY A 7 9.21 -10.05 -8.08
N ALA A 8 9.61 -8.83 -8.42
CA ALA A 8 9.20 -7.60 -7.76
C ALA A 8 8.39 -6.71 -8.71
N TYR A 9 7.37 -6.04 -8.15
CA TYR A 9 6.41 -5.26 -8.92
C TYR A 9 6.16 -3.91 -8.25
N SER A 10 6.21 -2.85 -9.05
CA SER A 10 5.82 -1.49 -8.66
C SER A 10 4.41 -1.17 -9.17
N LYS A 11 3.90 0.02 -8.89
CA LYS A 11 2.56 0.42 -9.36
C LYS A 11 2.48 0.34 -10.90
N ASN A 12 1.68 -0.59 -11.42
CA ASN A 12 1.43 -0.82 -12.85
C ASN A 12 2.67 -1.08 -13.73
N SER A 13 3.79 -1.51 -13.15
CA SER A 13 5.06 -1.77 -13.85
C SER A 13 5.97 -2.72 -13.07
N PHE A 14 7.00 -3.25 -13.73
CA PHE A 14 8.10 -4.01 -13.13
C PHE A 14 9.38 -3.72 -13.92
N GLY A 15 10.54 -4.22 -13.46
CA GLY A 15 11.79 -4.10 -14.20
C GLY A 15 12.37 -2.68 -14.25
N ASN A 16 12.05 -1.85 -13.27
CA ASN A 16 12.47 -0.45 -13.19
C ASN A 16 13.19 -0.14 -11.86
N ILE A 17 13.62 1.11 -11.70
CA ILE A 17 14.33 1.57 -10.50
C ILE A 17 13.51 1.36 -9.21
N TYR A 18 12.19 1.57 -9.22
CA TYR A 18 11.34 1.33 -8.05
C TYR A 18 11.38 -0.13 -7.60
N THR A 19 11.31 -1.06 -8.55
CA THR A 19 11.41 -2.49 -8.24
C THR A 19 12.81 -2.91 -7.81
N ALA A 20 13.88 -2.36 -8.42
CA ALA A 20 15.25 -2.67 -8.03
C ALA A 20 15.55 -2.21 -6.60
N VAL A 21 15.18 -0.97 -6.27
CA VAL A 21 15.30 -0.43 -4.92
C VAL A 21 14.43 -1.19 -3.92
N GLY A 22 13.21 -1.58 -4.32
CA GLY A 22 12.34 -2.41 -3.48
C GLY A 22 12.96 -3.75 -3.09
N VAL A 23 13.62 -4.43 -4.04
CA VAL A 23 14.37 -5.66 -3.76
C VAL A 23 15.57 -5.38 -2.86
N PHE A 24 16.35 -4.34 -3.15
CA PHE A 24 17.51 -3.93 -2.35
C PHE A 24 17.16 -3.64 -0.90
N VAL A 25 16.10 -2.86 -0.66
CA VAL A 25 15.67 -2.52 0.69
C VAL A 25 15.16 -3.76 1.44
N LEU A 26 14.42 -4.65 0.75
CA LEU A 26 13.98 -5.92 1.35
C LEU A 26 15.18 -6.80 1.73
N ASP A 27 16.16 -6.95 0.83
CA ASP A 27 17.40 -7.70 1.10
C ASP A 27 18.13 -7.16 2.34
N ARG A 28 18.28 -5.83 2.43
CA ARG A 28 18.91 -5.17 3.57
C ARG A 28 18.14 -5.39 4.88
N MET A 29 16.81 -5.34 4.85
CA MET A 29 15.98 -5.61 6.03
C MET A 29 16.18 -7.03 6.57
N PHE A 30 16.32 -8.05 5.71
CA PHE A 30 16.65 -9.41 6.17
C PHE A 30 18.03 -9.48 6.81
N HIS A 31 19.03 -8.78 6.26
CA HIS A 31 20.37 -8.71 6.86
C HIS A 31 20.38 -7.98 8.20
N GLU A 32 19.62 -6.89 8.35
CA GLU A 32 19.43 -6.20 9.63
C GLU A 32 18.77 -7.11 10.68
N ALA A 33 17.80 -7.92 10.25
CA ALA A 33 17.00 -8.75 11.16
C ALA A 33 17.66 -10.09 11.54
N TRP A 34 18.38 -10.72 10.60
CA TRP A 34 18.89 -12.10 10.70
C TRP A 34 20.42 -12.19 10.60
N GLY A 35 21.11 -11.08 10.28
CA GLY A 35 22.57 -11.05 10.20
C GLY A 35 23.12 -12.08 9.21
N LYS A 36 23.99 -12.98 9.71
CA LYS A 36 24.62 -14.04 8.89
C LYS A 36 23.66 -15.11 8.38
N GLU A 37 22.51 -15.29 9.03
CA GLU A 37 21.50 -16.27 8.63
C GLU A 37 20.61 -15.75 7.50
N ALA A 38 20.69 -14.46 7.17
CA ALA A 38 19.81 -13.83 6.19
C ALA A 38 19.75 -14.57 4.85
N PRO A 39 20.84 -15.02 4.20
CA PRO A 39 20.74 -15.71 2.92
C PRO A 39 19.90 -17.00 2.96
N GLN A 40 20.03 -17.77 4.04
CA GLN A 40 19.22 -18.99 4.23
C GLN A 40 17.74 -18.63 4.44
N ILE A 41 17.47 -17.69 5.34
CA ILE A 41 16.09 -17.27 5.65
C ILE A 41 15.41 -16.64 4.43
N GLN A 42 16.14 -15.90 3.60
CA GLN A 42 15.63 -15.34 2.35
C GLN A 42 15.23 -16.43 1.33
N ALA A 43 16.04 -17.49 1.20
CA ALA A 43 15.69 -18.63 0.36
C ALA A 43 14.42 -19.34 0.87
N GLU A 44 14.36 -19.62 2.19
CA GLU A 44 13.18 -20.21 2.83
C GLU A 44 11.94 -19.31 2.67
N PHE A 45 12.11 -17.99 2.75
CA PHE A 45 11.05 -17.02 2.55
C PHE A 45 10.51 -17.05 1.12
N ASN A 46 11.39 -17.05 0.12
CA ASN A 46 11.02 -17.11 -1.29
C ASN A 46 10.27 -18.41 -1.62
N ASP A 47 10.75 -19.54 -1.10
CA ASP A 47 10.10 -20.84 -1.27
C ASP A 47 8.73 -20.86 -0.57
N TYR A 48 8.62 -20.27 0.62
CA TYR A 48 7.36 -20.15 1.33
C TYR A 48 6.35 -19.31 0.56
N LEU A 49 6.75 -18.15 0.02
CA LEU A 49 5.87 -17.30 -0.78
C LEU A 49 5.37 -18.05 -2.03
N GLN A 50 6.27 -18.71 -2.76
CA GLN A 50 5.91 -19.43 -3.98
C GLN A 50 5.00 -20.63 -3.68
N LYS A 51 5.37 -21.49 -2.72
CA LYS A 51 4.61 -22.70 -2.39
C LYS A 51 3.18 -22.41 -1.95
N ASN A 52 2.99 -21.30 -1.23
CA ASN A 52 1.68 -20.91 -0.71
C ASN A 52 0.98 -19.88 -1.60
N ARG A 53 1.55 -19.50 -2.75
CA ARG A 53 1.02 -18.47 -3.66
C ARG A 53 0.73 -17.14 -2.95
N ILE A 54 1.68 -16.72 -2.12
CA ILE A 54 1.60 -15.50 -1.32
C ILE A 54 2.41 -14.39 -1.98
N ASN A 55 1.82 -13.20 -1.99
CA ASN A 55 2.45 -11.96 -2.40
C ASN A 55 2.39 -10.96 -1.24
N ILE A 56 3.48 -10.21 -1.04
CA ILE A 56 3.53 -9.13 -0.05
C ILE A 56 3.47 -7.77 -0.74
N SER A 57 2.63 -6.89 -0.21
CA SER A 57 2.57 -5.48 -0.57
C SER A 57 3.30 -4.68 0.49
N MET A 58 4.18 -3.80 0.05
CA MET A 58 5.01 -2.98 0.92
C MET A 58 4.95 -1.52 0.48
N GLU A 59 4.94 -0.62 1.44
CA GLU A 59 5.27 0.79 1.21
C GLU A 59 6.78 0.94 1.31
N LEU A 60 7.38 1.56 0.29
CA LEU A 60 8.83 1.75 0.20
C LEU A 60 9.15 3.20 0.56
N VAL A 61 9.88 3.38 1.66
CA VAL A 61 10.26 4.69 2.20
C VAL A 61 11.74 4.89 1.97
N THR A 62 12.09 5.74 0.99
CA THR A 62 13.48 6.02 0.62
C THR A 62 13.66 7.47 0.23
N ALA A 63 14.86 8.00 0.39
CA ALA A 63 15.17 9.36 -0.08
C ALA A 63 15.43 9.43 -1.60
N GLU A 64 15.57 8.29 -2.28
CA GLU A 64 16.00 8.24 -3.69
C GLU A 64 14.85 8.17 -4.71
N LEU A 65 13.72 7.54 -4.35
CA LEU A 65 12.63 7.28 -5.31
C LEU A 65 11.55 8.37 -5.36
N GLY A 66 11.70 9.41 -4.55
CA GLY A 66 10.80 10.55 -4.50
C GLY A 66 10.40 10.89 -3.09
N ASP A 67 10.51 12.18 -2.78
CA ASP A 67 10.16 12.70 -1.48
C ASP A 67 8.64 12.97 -1.39
N HIS A 68 7.97 12.32 -0.45
CA HIS A 68 6.54 12.51 -0.16
C HIS A 68 6.36 13.30 1.13
N GLY A 69 6.50 14.62 1.04
CA GLY A 69 6.29 15.56 2.14
C GLY A 69 7.53 15.79 3.01
N GLN A 70 8.26 14.75 3.39
CA GLN A 70 9.52 14.89 4.13
C GLN A 70 10.53 13.86 3.62
N ARG A 71 11.79 14.26 3.55
CA ARG A 71 12.88 13.35 3.21
C ARG A 71 13.10 12.37 4.36
N PRO A 72 13.00 11.05 4.15
CA PRO A 72 13.25 10.10 5.22
C PRO A 72 14.72 10.11 5.63
N LYS A 73 14.99 9.74 6.88
CA LYS A 73 16.33 9.64 7.47
C LYS A 73 16.99 8.28 7.21
N ASP A 74 16.19 7.26 7.01
CA ASP A 74 16.62 5.89 6.71
C ASP A 74 15.82 5.31 5.54
N ASP A 75 16.36 4.28 4.88
CA ASP A 75 15.70 3.58 3.78
C ASP A 75 15.10 2.26 4.30
N TYR A 76 13.78 2.11 4.18
CA TYR A 76 13.08 0.92 4.70
C TYR A 76 11.80 0.65 3.93
N ALA A 77 11.28 -0.57 4.08
CA ALA A 77 9.97 -0.94 3.58
C ALA A 77 9.08 -1.39 4.74
N VAL A 78 7.78 -1.16 4.63
CA VAL A 78 6.80 -1.63 5.60
C VAL A 78 5.76 -2.48 4.90
N VAL A 79 5.49 -3.68 5.42
CA VAL A 79 4.44 -4.55 4.88
C VAL A 79 3.08 -3.96 5.21
N THR A 80 2.30 -3.68 4.17
CA THR A 80 0.96 -3.08 4.27
C THR A 80 -0.15 -4.07 3.97
N ALA A 81 0.14 -5.12 3.21
CA ALA A 81 -0.78 -6.24 3.00
C ALA A 81 -0.03 -7.53 2.66
N VAL A 82 -0.65 -8.66 2.99
CA VAL A 82 -0.24 -9.99 2.56
C VAL A 82 -1.45 -10.62 1.88
N THR A 83 -1.23 -11.10 0.65
CA THR A 83 -2.29 -11.63 -0.21
C THR A 83 -1.93 -13.04 -0.61
N GLU A 84 -2.85 -13.97 -0.38
CA GLU A 84 -2.71 -15.37 -0.74
C GLU A 84 -3.72 -15.71 -1.85
N LEU A 85 -3.23 -16.25 -2.96
CA LEU A 85 -4.09 -16.75 -4.01
C LEU A 85 -4.50 -18.20 -3.69
N GLY A 86 -5.55 -18.35 -2.87
CA GLY A 86 -6.09 -19.64 -2.43
C GLY A 86 -6.79 -20.44 -3.56
N HIS A 87 -7.71 -21.34 -3.19
CA HIS A 87 -8.49 -22.19 -4.12
C HIS A 87 -9.54 -21.45 -4.97
N GLY A 88 -9.25 -20.22 -5.40
CA GLY A 88 -10.07 -19.55 -6.40
C GLY A 88 -10.39 -18.08 -6.19
N LYS A 89 -10.06 -17.51 -5.04
CA LYS A 89 -10.22 -16.09 -4.73
C LYS A 89 -9.04 -15.61 -3.90
N PRO A 90 -8.52 -14.40 -4.15
CA PRO A 90 -7.51 -13.79 -3.31
C PRO A 90 -8.03 -13.60 -1.90
N LYS A 91 -7.26 -14.08 -0.94
CA LYS A 91 -7.47 -13.86 0.48
C LYS A 91 -6.45 -12.82 0.95
N PHE A 92 -6.95 -11.70 1.46
CA PHE A 92 -6.11 -10.74 2.16
C PHE A 92 -6.05 -11.11 3.62
N TYR A 93 -4.84 -11.09 4.17
CA TYR A 93 -4.63 -11.38 5.58
C TYR A 93 -5.34 -10.33 6.45
N SER A 94 -5.87 -10.78 7.58
CA SER A 94 -6.38 -9.88 8.60
C SER A 94 -5.22 -9.06 9.20
N THR A 95 -5.50 -7.95 9.89
CA THR A 95 -4.44 -7.19 10.56
C THR A 95 -3.63 -8.05 11.54
N PRO A 96 -4.25 -8.88 12.42
CA PRO A 96 -3.50 -9.83 13.24
C PRO A 96 -2.61 -10.78 12.42
N ASP A 97 -3.11 -11.31 11.30
CA ASP A 97 -2.35 -12.23 10.46
C ASP A 97 -1.16 -11.55 9.77
N VAL A 98 -1.31 -10.28 9.34
CA VAL A 98 -0.20 -9.48 8.80
C VAL A 98 0.86 -9.27 9.88
N ILE A 99 0.47 -8.94 11.11
CA ILE A 99 1.41 -8.77 12.23
C ILE A 99 2.12 -10.10 12.53
N ALA A 100 1.38 -11.22 12.58
CA ALA A 100 1.95 -12.54 12.80
C ALA A 100 2.95 -12.92 11.70
N PHE A 101 2.58 -12.69 10.44
CA PHE A 101 3.43 -12.90 9.27
C PHE A 101 4.73 -12.08 9.38
N CYS A 102 4.62 -10.79 9.66
CA CYS A 102 5.78 -9.91 9.79
C CYS A 102 6.67 -10.30 10.97
N ARG A 103 6.10 -10.70 12.12
CA ARG A 103 6.88 -11.17 13.27
C ARG A 103 7.64 -12.46 12.96
N LYS A 104 6.99 -13.41 12.27
CA LYS A 104 7.62 -14.66 11.84
C LYS A 104 8.86 -14.41 10.97
N TRP A 105 8.76 -13.49 10.01
CA TRP A 105 9.83 -13.19 9.06
C TRP A 105 10.72 -12.01 9.47
N ARG A 106 10.45 -11.39 10.63
CA ARG A 106 11.07 -10.15 11.14
C ARG A 106 11.02 -8.99 10.13
N LEU A 107 9.92 -8.88 9.40
CA LEU A 107 9.64 -7.77 8.50
C LEU A 107 9.03 -6.59 9.26
N SER A 108 9.18 -5.38 8.71
CA SER A 108 8.65 -4.18 9.34
C SER A 108 7.13 -4.09 9.22
N THR A 109 6.48 -3.74 10.32
CA THR A 109 5.09 -3.26 10.38
C THR A 109 5.03 -1.79 10.78
N ASN A 110 3.95 -1.13 10.41
CA ASN A 110 3.61 0.22 10.88
C ASN A 110 2.98 0.14 12.28
N ASN A 111 2.86 1.29 12.97
CA ASN A 111 2.07 1.39 14.19
C ASN A 111 0.62 0.96 13.91
N VAL A 112 0.03 0.17 14.82
CA VAL A 112 -1.36 -0.26 14.76
C VAL A 112 -2.10 0.13 16.02
N TRP A 113 -3.17 0.89 15.84
CA TRP A 113 -4.12 1.20 16.92
C TRP A 113 -5.45 0.55 16.66
N LEU A 114 -6.01 -0.07 17.69
CA LEU A 114 -7.21 -0.86 17.63
C LEU A 114 -8.31 -0.26 18.52
N PHE A 115 -9.44 0.10 17.92
CA PHE A 115 -10.55 0.77 18.60
C PHE A 115 -11.80 -0.12 18.60
N SER A 116 -11.99 -0.88 19.68
CA SER A 116 -12.94 -1.99 19.81
C SER A 116 -14.29 -1.63 20.40
N THR A 117 -14.39 -0.46 21.01
CA THR A 117 -15.62 0.01 21.60
C THR A 117 -16.11 1.25 20.87
N ARG A 118 -17.42 1.50 20.93
CA ARG A 118 -17.99 2.77 20.45
C ARG A 118 -17.28 3.97 21.10
N LYS A 119 -16.96 3.86 22.38
CA LYS A 119 -16.26 4.92 23.13
C LYS A 119 -14.86 5.20 22.54
N SER A 120 -14.03 4.18 22.38
CA SER A 120 -12.67 4.33 21.86
C SER A 120 -12.67 4.79 20.40
N ALA A 121 -13.60 4.28 19.57
CA ALA A 121 -13.79 4.75 18.20
C ALA A 121 -14.26 6.22 18.12
N THR A 122 -15.18 6.66 18.98
CA THR A 122 -15.58 8.08 19.06
C THR A 122 -14.42 8.95 19.51
N SER A 123 -13.66 8.52 20.53
CA SER A 123 -12.46 9.24 20.96
C SER A 123 -11.43 9.38 19.85
N PHE A 124 -11.28 8.38 18.98
CA PHE A 124 -10.44 8.48 17.79
C PHE A 124 -10.86 9.64 16.89
N PHE A 125 -12.14 9.74 16.51
CA PHE A 125 -12.59 10.79 15.60
C PHE A 125 -12.44 12.18 16.22
N VAL A 126 -12.73 12.32 17.52
CA VAL A 126 -12.50 13.59 18.24
C VAL A 126 -11.02 13.98 18.25
N ALA A 127 -10.12 13.01 18.51
CA ALA A 127 -8.68 13.25 18.47
C ALA A 127 -8.21 13.62 17.06
N TYR A 128 -8.70 12.92 16.03
CA TYR A 128 -8.36 13.23 14.64
C TYR A 128 -8.84 14.63 14.24
N ASP A 129 -10.06 15.02 14.57
CA ASP A 129 -10.59 16.34 14.25
C ASP A 129 -9.76 17.45 14.91
N ALA A 130 -9.33 17.25 16.15
CA ALA A 130 -8.45 18.17 16.86
C ALA A 130 -7.04 18.26 16.25
N LEU A 131 -6.54 17.16 15.67
CA LEU A 131 -5.17 17.04 15.16
C LEU A 131 -5.05 17.17 13.64
N CYS A 132 -6.15 17.16 12.87
CA CYS A 132 -6.08 17.07 11.41
C CYS A 132 -5.32 18.24 10.74
N GLU A 133 -5.36 19.42 11.35
CA GLU A 133 -4.67 20.63 10.87
C GLU A 133 -3.27 20.85 11.46
N VAL A 134 -2.99 20.31 12.64
CA VAL A 134 -1.79 20.65 13.45
C VAL A 134 -0.95 19.45 13.85
N GLY A 135 -1.50 18.24 13.76
CA GLY A 135 -0.90 17.00 14.23
C GLY A 135 0.43 16.72 13.56
N THR A 136 1.43 16.43 14.39
CA THR A 136 2.70 15.83 13.98
C THR A 136 2.72 14.36 14.37
N ALA A 137 3.73 13.62 13.91
CA ALA A 137 3.87 12.21 14.25
C ALA A 137 3.90 11.99 15.78
N THR A 138 4.61 12.83 16.54
CA THR A 138 4.65 12.73 18.02
C THR A 138 3.26 12.89 18.63
N LEU A 139 2.60 14.04 18.38
CA LEU A 139 1.27 14.34 18.96
C LEU A 139 0.22 13.30 18.56
N VAL A 140 0.24 12.85 17.31
CA VAL A 140 -0.71 11.85 16.82
C VAL A 140 -0.46 10.50 17.47
N CYS A 141 0.79 10.02 17.52
CA CYS A 141 1.08 8.72 18.12
C CYS A 141 0.74 8.71 19.62
N GLU A 142 1.16 9.73 20.38
CA GLU A 142 0.85 9.84 21.81
C GLU A 142 -0.66 9.87 22.08
N ALA A 143 -1.41 10.66 21.31
CA ALA A 143 -2.85 10.73 21.45
C ALA A 143 -3.48 9.35 21.19
N LEU A 144 -3.13 8.71 20.06
CA LEU A 144 -3.70 7.42 19.66
C LEU A 144 -3.31 6.28 20.61
N ASP A 145 -2.08 6.25 21.11
CA ASP A 145 -1.63 5.27 22.11
C ASP A 145 -2.46 5.35 23.40
N LYS A 146 -2.86 6.56 23.81
CA LYS A 146 -3.67 6.78 25.01
C LYS A 146 -5.12 6.34 24.85
N ILE A 147 -5.67 6.43 23.65
CA ILE A 147 -7.11 6.19 23.40
C ILE A 147 -7.41 4.80 22.82
N ALA A 148 -6.42 4.12 22.25
CA ALA A 148 -6.60 2.80 21.65
C ALA A 148 -6.82 1.72 22.72
N ASP A 149 -7.64 0.72 22.41
CA ASP A 149 -7.82 -0.45 23.28
C ASP A 149 -6.64 -1.43 23.16
N ILE A 150 -6.02 -1.50 21.97
CA ILE A 150 -4.74 -2.18 21.73
C ILE A 150 -3.87 -1.25 20.89
N SER A 151 -2.65 -0.99 21.36
CA SER A 151 -1.60 -0.35 20.56
C SER A 151 -0.49 -1.36 20.29
N VAL A 152 -0.10 -1.46 19.02
CA VAL A 152 1.06 -2.26 18.58
C VAL A 152 2.06 -1.30 17.94
N PRO A 153 3.25 -1.12 18.54
CA PRO A 153 4.27 -0.27 17.95
C PRO A 153 4.77 -0.89 16.64
N GLY A 154 5.08 -0.02 15.68
CA GLY A 154 5.76 -0.38 14.45
C GLY A 154 7.16 -0.89 14.72
N SER A 155 7.70 -1.67 13.77
CA SER A 155 9.02 -2.28 13.92
C SER A 155 10.15 -1.25 13.83
N LYS A 156 9.93 -0.15 13.10
CA LYS A 156 10.80 1.02 13.07
C LYS A 156 10.02 2.21 13.62
N ASP A 157 10.66 2.99 14.48
CA ASP A 157 10.10 4.22 15.05
C ASP A 157 10.05 5.31 13.98
N HIS A 158 8.83 5.73 13.59
CA HIS A 158 8.58 6.75 12.56
C HIS A 158 9.38 8.03 12.80
N LEU A 159 9.51 8.50 14.05
CA LEU A 159 10.23 9.73 14.37
C LEU A 159 11.73 9.60 14.09
N LYS A 160 12.28 8.43 14.36
CA LYS A 160 13.70 8.12 14.13
C LYS A 160 14.00 7.97 12.64
N VAL A 161 13.13 7.33 11.87
CA VAL A 161 13.41 6.98 10.47
C VAL A 161 12.84 7.95 9.44
N GLN A 162 11.83 8.74 9.80
CA GLN A 162 11.16 9.65 8.89
C GLN A 162 11.00 11.07 9.44
N GLY A 163 10.78 11.24 10.74
CA GLY A 163 10.64 12.54 11.40
C GLY A 163 9.19 12.89 11.76
N GLU A 164 8.92 14.18 11.97
CA GLU A 164 7.63 14.66 12.51
C GLU A 164 6.50 14.72 11.48
N ILE A 165 6.80 14.72 10.17
CA ILE A 165 5.76 14.83 9.15
C ILE A 165 5.10 13.46 8.95
N LEU A 166 3.82 13.41 9.28
CA LEU A 166 2.96 12.26 9.06
C LEU A 166 2.03 12.53 7.88
N GLU A 167 2.01 11.64 6.88
CA GLU A 167 1.08 11.79 5.75
C GLU A 167 -0.37 11.72 6.21
N GLY A 168 -0.66 10.72 7.04
CA GLY A 168 -2.03 10.35 7.31
C GLY A 168 -2.15 9.01 8.02
N LEU A 169 -3.41 8.60 8.18
CA LEU A 169 -3.81 7.34 8.77
C LEU A 169 -4.72 6.59 7.78
N VAL A 170 -4.61 5.26 7.75
CA VAL A 170 -5.54 4.40 7.01
C VAL A 170 -6.42 3.66 8.00
N ALA A 171 -7.71 4.00 8.07
CA ALA A 171 -8.70 3.35 8.92
C ALA A 171 -9.31 2.15 8.20
N ARG A 172 -9.36 0.98 8.81
CA ARG A 172 -10.12 -0.19 8.30
C ARG A 172 -11.11 -0.69 9.33
N ILE A 173 -12.34 -0.95 8.92
CA ILE A 173 -13.34 -1.67 9.72
C ILE A 173 -13.00 -3.16 9.73
N VAL A 174 -12.87 -3.75 10.92
CA VAL A 174 -12.62 -5.18 11.11
C VAL A 174 -13.59 -5.80 12.12
N SER A 175 -13.71 -7.13 12.12
CA SER A 175 -14.61 -7.88 12.98
C SER A 175 -14.18 -7.84 14.45
N HIS A 176 -15.13 -8.09 15.37
CA HIS A 176 -14.84 -8.15 16.81
C HIS A 176 -13.76 -9.21 17.16
N GLN A 177 -13.76 -10.33 16.43
CA GLN A 177 -12.77 -11.41 16.61
C GLN A 177 -11.32 -10.95 16.41
N SER A 178 -11.11 -9.88 15.64
CA SER A 178 -9.77 -9.33 15.41
C SER A 178 -9.10 -8.85 16.71
N SER A 179 -9.88 -8.44 17.73
CA SER A 179 -9.33 -8.06 19.04
C SER A 179 -8.70 -9.24 19.76
N ASP A 180 -9.40 -10.37 19.81
CA ASP A 180 -8.93 -11.59 20.47
C ASP A 180 -7.74 -12.21 19.71
N GLN A 181 -7.83 -12.23 18.37
CA GLN A 181 -6.73 -12.66 17.51
C GLN A 181 -5.49 -11.78 17.67
N MET A 182 -5.67 -10.46 17.76
CA MET A 182 -4.57 -9.54 18.01
C MET A 182 -3.88 -9.88 19.34
N LYS A 183 -4.63 -10.03 20.44
CA LYS A 183 -4.07 -10.40 21.75
C LYS A 183 -3.30 -11.72 21.69
N GLU A 184 -3.81 -12.71 20.96
CA GLU A 184 -3.14 -14.00 20.81
C GLU A 184 -1.81 -13.89 20.07
N VAL A 185 -1.79 -13.19 18.93
CA VAL A 185 -0.58 -12.92 18.17
C VAL A 185 0.44 -12.16 19.01
N LEU A 186 -0.02 -11.18 19.79
CA LEU A 186 0.83 -10.39 20.67
C LEU A 186 1.46 -11.21 21.80
N ARG A 187 0.74 -12.22 22.32
CA ARG A 187 1.21 -13.12 23.38
C ARG A 187 2.14 -14.21 22.86
N SER A 188 1.81 -14.80 21.71
CA SER A 188 2.51 -15.98 21.16
C SER A 188 3.81 -15.65 20.43
N LEU A 189 3.90 -14.45 19.84
CA LEU A 189 5.05 -14.02 19.03
C LEU A 189 5.60 -12.72 19.61
N SER A 190 6.53 -12.78 20.57
CA SER A 190 7.24 -11.59 21.02
C SER A 190 8.11 -10.98 19.90
N GLN A 191 8.31 -9.66 19.92
CA GLN A 191 9.25 -9.02 18.99
C GLN A 191 10.66 -9.53 19.30
N ALA A 192 11.25 -10.29 18.38
CA ALA A 192 12.62 -10.74 18.51
C ALA A 192 13.59 -9.54 18.37
N PRO A 193 14.68 -9.49 19.15
CA PRO A 193 15.71 -8.47 18.97
C PRO A 193 16.32 -8.55 17.56
N LEU A 194 16.59 -7.40 16.96
CA LEU A 194 17.37 -7.32 15.72
C LEU A 194 18.81 -7.76 16.05
N HIS A 195 19.27 -8.88 15.48
CA HIS A 195 20.62 -9.41 15.73
C HIS A 195 21.71 -8.78 14.84
N GLY A 196 21.34 -8.01 13.81
CA GLY A 196 22.25 -7.59 12.73
C GLY A 196 23.03 -6.29 12.93
N VAL A 197 23.00 -5.66 14.12
CA VAL A 197 23.59 -4.31 14.34
C VAL A 197 25.12 -4.27 14.12
N GLU A 198 25.81 -5.42 14.09
CA GLU A 198 27.28 -5.51 13.97
C GLU A 198 27.79 -5.94 12.59
N SER A 199 26.93 -6.17 11.59
CA SER A 199 27.37 -6.63 10.26
C SER A 199 27.51 -5.46 9.28
N ASP A 200 28.63 -5.39 8.54
CA ASP A 200 28.78 -4.47 7.42
C ASP A 200 27.72 -4.78 6.35
N LEU A 201 26.77 -3.85 6.19
CA LEU A 201 25.68 -3.92 5.22
C LEU A 201 26.13 -3.45 3.83
N GLY A 202 27.39 -3.05 3.67
CA GLY A 202 27.90 -2.42 2.46
C GLY A 202 27.34 -1.00 2.26
N PRO A 203 27.52 -0.45 1.05
CA PRO A 203 27.11 0.92 0.76
C PRO A 203 25.60 1.10 0.93
N SER A 204 25.20 2.26 1.42
CA SER A 204 23.81 2.69 1.49
C SER A 204 23.23 2.90 0.10
N LEU A 205 21.89 2.84 0.00
CA LEU A 205 21.17 3.13 -1.23
C LEU A 205 21.57 4.51 -1.79
N ARG A 206 21.71 5.51 -0.91
CA ARG A 206 22.10 6.88 -1.29
C ARG A 206 23.49 6.93 -1.89
N GLU A 207 24.47 6.23 -1.32
CA GLU A 207 25.82 6.18 -1.86
C GLU A 207 25.85 5.53 -3.25
N ILE A 208 25.16 4.39 -3.42
CA ILE A 208 25.04 3.69 -4.71
C ILE A 208 24.38 4.60 -5.75
N CYS A 209 23.25 5.21 -5.40
CA CYS A 209 22.50 6.07 -6.30
C CYS A 209 23.28 7.36 -6.63
N ALA A 210 24.00 7.94 -5.66
CA ALA A 210 24.84 9.12 -5.85
C ALA A 210 25.99 8.86 -6.83
N ALA A 211 26.64 7.71 -6.73
CA ALA A 211 27.72 7.30 -7.64
C ALA A 211 27.24 7.07 -9.09
N ASN A 212 25.94 6.78 -9.29
CA ASN A 212 25.36 6.41 -10.58
C ASN A 212 24.26 7.38 -11.06
N ARG A 213 24.32 8.66 -10.67
CA ARG A 213 23.24 9.64 -10.97
C ARG A 213 23.00 9.89 -12.46
N SER A 214 24.02 9.73 -13.30
CA SER A 214 23.98 10.10 -14.72
C SER A 214 23.27 9.09 -15.63
N ASP A 215 23.10 7.84 -15.19
CA ASP A 215 22.53 6.78 -16.01
C ASP A 215 21.63 5.86 -15.16
N GLU A 216 20.32 5.88 -15.44
CA GLU A 216 19.34 5.07 -14.72
C GLU A 216 19.59 3.56 -14.87
N LYS A 217 20.04 3.09 -16.04
CA LYS A 217 20.35 1.67 -16.25
C LYS A 217 21.56 1.25 -15.43
N GLN A 218 22.61 2.07 -15.38
CA GLN A 218 23.77 1.80 -14.51
C GLN A 218 23.40 1.87 -13.03
N LYS A 219 22.52 2.82 -12.65
CA LYS A 219 22.00 2.89 -11.29
C LYS A 219 21.24 1.62 -10.90
N ILE A 220 20.31 1.16 -11.75
CA ILE A 220 19.57 -0.09 -11.54
C ILE A 220 20.56 -1.26 -11.39
N LYS A 221 21.55 -1.34 -12.29
CA LYS A 221 22.57 -2.38 -12.25
C LYS A 221 23.37 -2.36 -10.95
N ALA A 222 23.88 -1.21 -10.53
CA ALA A 222 24.64 -1.07 -9.30
C ALA A 222 23.81 -1.39 -8.05
N VAL A 223 22.52 -1.00 -8.02
CA VAL A 223 21.61 -1.37 -6.92
C VAL A 223 21.44 -2.89 -6.86
N LEU A 224 21.18 -3.54 -8.00
CA LEU A 224 20.99 -5.00 -8.06
C LEU A 224 22.28 -5.78 -7.76
N GLU A 225 23.45 -5.30 -8.16
CA GLU A 225 24.75 -5.92 -7.83
C GLU A 225 25.05 -5.90 -6.32
N ASN A 226 24.45 -4.97 -5.57
CA ASN A 226 24.55 -4.92 -4.12
C ASN A 226 23.43 -5.71 -3.40
N VAL A 227 22.50 -6.32 -4.14
CA VAL A 227 21.55 -7.30 -3.58
C VAL A 227 22.29 -8.63 -3.43
N ARG A 228 22.31 -9.19 -2.23
CA ARG A 228 22.97 -10.49 -2.02
C ARG A 228 22.11 -11.61 -2.63
N SER A 229 22.76 -12.60 -3.23
CA SER A 229 22.24 -13.45 -4.33
C SER A 229 20.96 -14.26 -4.08
N SER A 230 20.42 -14.30 -2.86
CA SER A 230 19.23 -15.10 -2.50
C SER A 230 17.88 -14.42 -2.80
N MET A 231 17.81 -13.09 -2.80
CA MET A 231 16.54 -12.36 -2.99
C MET A 231 16.14 -12.15 -4.45
N CYS A 232 17.10 -12.08 -5.37
CA CYS A 232 16.81 -11.85 -6.78
C CYS A 232 17.91 -12.46 -7.66
N PRO A 233 17.89 -13.78 -7.89
CA PRO A 233 18.91 -14.45 -8.69
C PRO A 233 18.75 -14.18 -10.20
N ASP A 234 17.56 -13.80 -10.65
CA ASP A 234 17.25 -13.51 -12.06
C ASP A 234 16.99 -12.02 -12.29
N HIS A 235 17.86 -11.38 -13.07
CA HIS A 235 17.75 -9.97 -13.43
C HIS A 235 17.05 -9.74 -14.79
N SER A 236 16.44 -10.78 -15.39
CA SER A 236 15.78 -10.69 -16.70
C SER A 236 14.71 -9.61 -16.76
N ASP A 237 14.04 -9.32 -15.64
CA ASP A 237 13.01 -8.30 -15.56
C ASP A 237 13.53 -6.89 -15.85
N TRP A 238 14.80 -6.58 -15.53
CA TRP A 238 15.39 -5.25 -15.69
C TRP A 238 16.22 -5.08 -16.97
N PHE A 239 16.90 -6.13 -17.41
CA PHE A 239 17.83 -6.07 -18.53
C PHE A 239 17.38 -6.85 -19.76
N GLY A 240 16.29 -7.62 -19.64
CA GLY A 240 15.78 -8.49 -20.68
C GLY A 240 16.73 -9.64 -21.03
N ASN A 241 16.21 -10.64 -21.75
CA ASN A 241 17.04 -11.64 -22.41
C ASN A 241 17.56 -11.11 -23.75
N SER A 242 18.42 -10.07 -23.75
CA SER A 242 19.22 -9.57 -24.89
C SER A 242 18.58 -9.43 -26.29
N SER A 243 17.26 -9.62 -26.47
CA SER A 243 16.66 -9.90 -27.78
C SER A 243 15.21 -9.38 -27.99
N LEU A 244 14.53 -8.80 -27.00
CA LEU A 244 13.08 -8.54 -27.10
C LEU A 244 12.61 -7.20 -26.49
N ASP A 245 13.34 -6.12 -26.73
CA ASP A 245 12.92 -4.77 -26.33
C ASP A 245 12.10 -4.08 -27.43
N ALA A 246 10.85 -4.55 -27.63
CA ALA A 246 9.69 -3.78 -28.10
C ALA A 246 8.52 -4.72 -28.44
N GLN A 247 7.68 -5.06 -27.46
CA GLN A 247 6.43 -5.78 -27.76
C GLN A 247 5.39 -4.80 -28.35
N SER A 248 4.78 -5.20 -29.47
CA SER A 248 3.78 -4.39 -30.15
C SER A 248 2.40 -4.54 -29.50
N ARG A 249 1.55 -3.50 -29.59
CA ARG A 249 0.13 -3.58 -29.15
C ARG A 249 -0.65 -4.71 -29.80
N ASN A 250 -0.25 -5.16 -31.00
CA ASN A 250 -0.90 -6.27 -31.69
C ASN A 250 -0.54 -7.61 -31.04
N THR A 251 0.70 -7.76 -30.57
CA THR A 251 1.16 -8.91 -29.80
C THR A 251 0.39 -9.04 -28.48
N ASP A 252 0.22 -7.93 -27.75
CA ASP A 252 -0.59 -7.91 -26.52
C ASP A 252 -2.02 -8.41 -26.75
N LYS A 253 -2.69 -7.89 -27.80
CA LYS A 253 -4.05 -8.30 -28.14
C LYS A 253 -4.13 -9.80 -28.43
N SER A 254 -3.15 -10.35 -29.16
CA SER A 254 -3.11 -11.77 -29.48
C SER A 254 -2.97 -12.64 -28.23
N LEU A 255 -2.08 -12.27 -27.30
CA LEU A 255 -1.86 -13.03 -26.05
C LEU A 255 -3.09 -13.01 -25.14
N VAL A 256 -3.76 -11.87 -25.02
CA VAL A 256 -5.02 -11.77 -24.27
C VAL A 256 -6.12 -12.63 -24.92
N THR A 257 -6.17 -12.71 -26.26
CA THR A 257 -7.12 -13.59 -26.95
C THR A 257 -6.79 -15.05 -26.68
N TYR A 258 -5.52 -15.48 -26.82
CA TYR A 258 -5.11 -16.84 -26.50
C TYR A 258 -5.43 -17.23 -25.05
N PHE A 259 -5.21 -16.32 -24.09
CA PHE A 259 -5.61 -16.54 -22.70
C PHE A 259 -7.10 -16.79 -22.55
N LEU A 260 -7.95 -16.04 -23.26
CA LEU A 260 -9.40 -16.17 -23.17
C LEU A 260 -9.96 -17.40 -23.90
N GLU A 261 -9.24 -17.92 -24.89
CA GLU A 261 -9.61 -19.11 -25.65
C GLU A 261 -9.08 -20.41 -25.03
N ALA A 262 -8.00 -20.33 -24.23
CA ALA A 262 -7.42 -21.47 -23.55
C ALA A 262 -8.38 -22.08 -22.51
N HIS A 263 -8.31 -23.41 -22.35
CA HIS A 263 -9.03 -24.10 -21.28
C HIS A 263 -8.35 -23.85 -19.92
N PRO A 264 -9.07 -23.30 -18.93
CA PRO A 264 -8.50 -23.06 -17.61
C PRO A 264 -8.25 -24.39 -16.89
N THR A 265 -7.05 -24.57 -16.34
CA THR A 265 -6.67 -25.76 -15.55
C THR A 265 -7.04 -25.67 -14.08
N ASP A 266 -7.40 -24.48 -13.61
CA ASP A 266 -7.75 -24.21 -12.22
C ASP A 266 -8.89 -23.19 -12.12
N TYR A 267 -9.51 -23.13 -10.94
CA TYR A 267 -10.65 -22.26 -10.69
C TYR A 267 -10.28 -20.77 -10.79
N ALA A 268 -9.10 -20.36 -10.32
CA ALA A 268 -8.68 -18.97 -10.42
C ALA A 268 -8.60 -18.57 -11.90
N THR A 269 -7.86 -19.30 -12.72
CA THR A 269 -7.76 -19.04 -14.16
C THR A 269 -9.15 -18.94 -14.82
N LYS A 270 -10.09 -19.83 -14.47
CA LYS A 270 -11.48 -19.76 -14.93
C LYS A 270 -12.16 -18.44 -14.54
N LYS A 271 -12.10 -18.06 -13.26
CA LYS A 271 -12.70 -16.81 -12.74
C LYS A 271 -12.07 -15.56 -13.33
N LEU A 272 -10.76 -15.59 -13.58
CA LEU A 272 -10.03 -14.50 -14.20
C LEU A 272 -10.50 -14.29 -15.65
N GLN A 273 -10.65 -15.38 -16.41
CA GLN A 273 -11.22 -15.34 -17.74
C GLN A 273 -12.68 -14.83 -17.73
N GLU A 274 -13.51 -15.27 -16.77
CA GLU A 274 -14.89 -14.77 -16.60
C GLU A 274 -14.92 -13.24 -16.41
N MET A 275 -14.08 -12.71 -15.51
CA MET A 275 -13.95 -11.28 -15.28
C MET A 275 -13.50 -10.55 -16.56
N PHE A 276 -12.50 -11.06 -17.28
CA PHE A 276 -12.02 -10.43 -18.51
C PHE A 276 -13.07 -10.41 -19.61
N ARG A 277 -13.82 -11.50 -19.79
CA ARG A 277 -14.94 -11.57 -20.75
C ARG A 277 -15.99 -10.52 -20.42
N LEU A 278 -16.34 -10.37 -19.14
CA LEU A 278 -17.28 -9.35 -18.69
C LEU A 278 -16.76 -7.93 -18.94
N MET A 279 -15.49 -7.65 -18.61
CA MET A 279 -14.87 -6.35 -18.85
C MET A 279 -14.90 -5.97 -20.34
N LYS A 280 -14.61 -6.93 -21.24
CA LYS A 280 -14.71 -6.73 -22.68
C LYS A 280 -16.16 -6.52 -23.13
N GLN A 281 -17.09 -7.35 -22.69
CA GLN A 281 -18.51 -7.25 -23.04
C GLN A 281 -19.12 -5.90 -22.63
N ARG A 282 -18.79 -5.41 -21.42
CA ARG A 282 -19.25 -4.13 -20.88
C ARG A 282 -18.42 -2.94 -21.33
N HIS A 283 -17.40 -3.16 -22.16
CA HIS A 283 -16.48 -2.15 -22.67
C HIS A 283 -15.86 -1.30 -21.55
N PHE A 284 -15.44 -1.95 -20.46
CA PHE A 284 -14.76 -1.27 -19.36
C PHE A 284 -13.33 -0.88 -19.78
N PRO A 285 -12.97 0.41 -19.77
CA PRO A 285 -11.62 0.85 -20.11
C PRO A 285 -10.53 0.22 -19.22
N ALA A 286 -9.72 -0.67 -19.81
CA ALA A 286 -8.55 -1.25 -19.18
C ALA A 286 -7.38 -1.35 -20.17
N ALA A 287 -6.17 -1.26 -19.65
CA ALA A 287 -4.95 -1.54 -20.40
C ALA A 287 -4.42 -2.93 -20.00
N PHE A 288 -4.03 -3.70 -21.00
CA PHE A 288 -3.36 -4.99 -20.84
C PHE A 288 -2.01 -4.86 -21.52
N LYS A 289 -0.92 -5.11 -20.79
CA LYS A 289 0.43 -5.18 -21.34
C LYS A 289 0.97 -6.57 -21.06
N CYS A 290 1.39 -7.29 -22.09
CA CYS A 290 1.97 -8.62 -21.95
C CYS A 290 3.48 -8.52 -22.11
N TYR A 291 4.19 -9.39 -21.42
CA TYR A 291 5.65 -9.47 -21.43
C TYR A 291 6.02 -10.94 -21.50
N LEU A 292 6.46 -11.37 -22.67
CA LEU A 292 6.81 -12.77 -22.91
C LEU A 292 8.05 -13.16 -22.10
N ASN A 293 7.94 -14.29 -21.40
CA ASN A 293 9.04 -14.95 -20.73
C ASN A 293 9.25 -16.29 -21.43
N TYR A 294 10.03 -16.30 -22.51
CA TYR A 294 10.11 -17.47 -23.39
C TYR A 294 10.91 -18.59 -22.73
N GLN A 295 10.34 -19.79 -22.50
CA GLN A 295 11.09 -21.04 -22.53
C GLN A 295 10.24 -22.26 -22.97
N ASN A 296 10.79 -22.97 -23.95
CA ASN A 296 10.43 -24.28 -24.55
C ASN A 296 9.33 -24.34 -25.63
N VAL A 297 9.47 -25.29 -26.57
CA VAL A 297 8.63 -25.44 -27.80
C VAL A 297 7.15 -25.76 -27.50
N ASP A 298 6.87 -26.26 -26.30
CA ASP A 298 5.59 -26.80 -25.88
C ASP A 298 4.82 -25.93 -24.86
N SER A 299 5.46 -24.89 -24.32
CA SER A 299 4.88 -24.01 -23.31
C SER A 299 5.21 -22.54 -23.56
N LEU A 300 4.20 -21.68 -23.49
CA LEU A 300 4.33 -20.24 -23.58
C LEU A 300 4.10 -19.63 -22.19
N SER A 301 5.12 -19.00 -21.62
CA SER A 301 5.00 -18.26 -20.36
C SER A 301 5.10 -16.76 -20.61
N TYR A 302 4.27 -15.97 -19.93
CA TYR A 302 4.34 -14.52 -19.99
C TYR A 302 3.72 -13.85 -18.77
N LYS A 303 4.18 -12.64 -18.47
CA LYS A 303 3.62 -11.76 -17.45
C LYS A 303 2.59 -10.84 -18.11
N MET A 304 1.43 -10.66 -17.48
CA MET A 304 0.41 -9.71 -17.91
C MET A 304 0.21 -8.65 -16.83
N VAL A 305 0.33 -7.38 -17.23
CA VAL A 305 0.01 -6.21 -16.40
C VAL A 305 -1.33 -5.66 -16.83
N ILE A 306 -2.28 -5.64 -15.90
CA ILE A 306 -3.61 -5.08 -16.12
C ILE A 306 -3.72 -3.77 -15.36
N HIS A 307 -4.29 -2.75 -16.00
CA HIS A 307 -4.60 -1.47 -15.38
C HIS A 307 -6.01 -1.03 -15.75
N VAL A 308 -6.92 -1.00 -14.78
CA VAL A 308 -8.28 -0.49 -14.93
C VAL A 308 -8.23 1.03 -14.86
N ARG A 309 -8.82 1.71 -15.84
CA ARG A 309 -8.81 3.18 -15.93
C ARG A 309 -10.08 3.75 -15.33
N ASN A 310 -9.99 4.88 -14.64
CA ASN A 310 -11.12 5.61 -14.06
C ASN A 310 -11.85 4.88 -12.91
N ASP A 311 -12.15 5.63 -11.85
CA ASP A 311 -12.76 5.05 -10.65
C ASP A 311 -14.26 4.71 -10.84
N SER A 312 -14.92 5.36 -11.80
CA SER A 312 -16.31 5.06 -12.16
C SER A 312 -16.53 3.61 -12.63
N ILE A 313 -15.47 2.91 -13.07
CA ILE A 313 -15.56 1.51 -13.47
C ILE A 313 -15.83 0.62 -12.26
N PHE A 314 -15.23 0.85 -11.10
CA PHE A 314 -15.42 -0.01 -9.92
C PHE A 314 -16.88 0.00 -9.47
N LYS A 315 -17.52 1.18 -9.47
CA LYS A 315 -18.95 1.31 -9.18
C LYS A 315 -19.82 0.51 -10.16
N ARG A 316 -19.50 0.56 -11.45
CA ARG A 316 -20.22 -0.19 -12.50
C ARG A 316 -19.97 -1.70 -12.39
N TYR A 317 -18.73 -2.12 -12.14
CA TYR A 317 -18.37 -3.52 -11.95
C TYR A 317 -19.03 -4.10 -10.70
N GLN A 318 -19.08 -3.34 -9.60
CA GLN A 318 -19.76 -3.73 -8.37
C GLN A 318 -21.26 -3.97 -8.60
N GLN A 319 -21.92 -3.21 -9.48
CA GLN A 319 -23.31 -3.49 -9.88
C GLN A 319 -23.45 -4.85 -10.58
N GLU A 320 -22.46 -5.27 -11.36
CA GLU A 320 -22.45 -6.60 -11.98
C GLU A 320 -22.17 -7.71 -10.95
N MET A 321 -21.27 -7.48 -9.99
CA MET A 321 -21.04 -8.40 -8.86
C MET A 321 -22.30 -8.61 -8.01
N ARG A 322 -23.14 -7.59 -7.84
CA ARG A 322 -24.43 -7.75 -7.15
C ARG A 322 -25.40 -8.69 -7.87
N LYS A 323 -25.32 -8.75 -9.21
CA LYS A 323 -26.15 -9.64 -10.04
C LYS A 323 -25.53 -11.04 -10.15
N ASN A 324 -24.20 -11.12 -10.09
CA ASN A 324 -23.44 -12.36 -10.18
C ASN A 324 -22.40 -12.41 -9.05
N GLN A 325 -22.83 -12.95 -7.91
CA GLN A 325 -22.03 -12.99 -6.67
C GLN A 325 -20.74 -13.82 -6.82
N GLY A 326 -20.67 -14.71 -7.81
CA GLY A 326 -19.50 -15.53 -8.11
C GLY A 326 -18.42 -14.84 -8.95
N LEU A 327 -18.55 -13.54 -9.26
CA LEU A 327 -17.54 -12.78 -10.00
C LEU A 327 -16.33 -12.47 -9.11
N TRP A 328 -15.14 -12.55 -9.72
CA TRP A 328 -13.90 -12.12 -9.07
C TRP A 328 -13.95 -10.60 -8.79
N PRO A 329 -13.55 -10.10 -7.61
CA PRO A 329 -13.30 -8.67 -7.39
C PRO A 329 -12.43 -8.01 -8.46
N LEU A 330 -12.74 -6.76 -8.80
CA LEU A 330 -11.94 -5.96 -9.72
C LEU A 330 -10.94 -5.09 -8.97
N TYR A 331 -9.68 -5.14 -9.36
CA TYR A 331 -8.59 -4.36 -8.78
C TYR A 331 -8.06 -3.30 -9.76
N ARG A 332 -7.52 -2.20 -9.23
CA ARG A 332 -7.07 -1.05 -10.05
C ARG A 332 -5.90 -1.37 -10.95
N GLY A 333 -4.96 -2.15 -10.45
CA GLY A 333 -3.90 -2.70 -11.28
C GLY A 333 -3.52 -4.06 -10.73
N PHE A 334 -3.26 -5.01 -11.61
CA PHE A 334 -2.74 -6.27 -11.15
C PHE A 334 -1.86 -7.00 -12.15
N PHE A 335 -1.00 -7.86 -11.60
CA PHE A 335 0.01 -8.62 -12.34
C PHE A 335 -0.35 -10.09 -12.33
N ILE A 336 -0.16 -10.76 -13.45
CA ILE A 336 -0.49 -12.18 -13.59
C ILE A 336 0.64 -12.88 -14.30
N HIS A 337 1.06 -14.01 -13.75
CA HIS A 337 1.95 -14.93 -14.45
C HIS A 337 1.10 -16.01 -15.13
N ILE A 338 1.20 -16.11 -16.45
CA ILE A 338 0.38 -17.02 -17.26
C ILE A 338 1.29 -18.04 -17.91
N ASN A 339 0.97 -19.31 -17.69
CA ASN A 339 1.60 -20.44 -18.39
C ASN A 339 0.56 -21.09 -19.29
N LEU A 340 0.77 -21.03 -20.60
CA LEU A 340 -0.04 -21.71 -21.60
C LEU A 340 0.72 -22.95 -22.10
N CYS A 341 0.15 -24.13 -21.89
CA CYS A 341 0.71 -25.37 -22.40
C CYS A 341 -0.09 -25.85 -23.61
N LYS A 342 0.59 -26.39 -24.63
CA LYS A 342 -0.13 -27.09 -25.70
C LYS A 342 -0.80 -28.33 -25.11
N ALA A 343 -2.04 -28.59 -25.54
CA ALA A 343 -2.69 -29.85 -25.24
C ALA A 343 -1.88 -30.96 -25.94
N ASN A 344 -1.10 -31.73 -25.18
CA ASN A 344 -0.53 -32.95 -25.72
C ASN A 344 -1.69 -33.89 -26.01
N ASN A 345 -1.96 -34.20 -27.28
CA ASN A 345 -2.85 -35.26 -27.74
C ASN A 345 -2.37 -36.68 -27.31
N LYS A 346 -1.58 -36.79 -26.23
CA LYS A 346 -0.99 -38.02 -25.69
C LYS A 346 -1.16 -38.17 -24.17
N LYS A 347 -2.14 -37.49 -23.56
CA LYS A 347 -2.60 -37.81 -22.18
C LYS A 347 -4.12 -37.99 -22.07
N GLY A 348 -4.74 -38.39 -23.17
CA GLY A 348 -6.10 -38.94 -23.19
C GLY A 348 -6.15 -40.47 -23.14
N ALA A 349 -5.02 -41.16 -22.94
CA ALA A 349 -4.95 -42.63 -22.99
C ALA A 349 -3.86 -43.27 -22.09
N GLU A 350 -3.35 -42.59 -21.07
CA GLU A 350 -2.40 -43.17 -20.09
C GLU A 350 -2.69 -42.66 -18.67
N LEU A 351 -3.95 -42.78 -18.25
CA LEU A 351 -4.33 -42.97 -16.83
C LEU A 351 -5.48 -44.02 -16.73
N SER A 352 -5.59 -44.90 -17.73
CA SER A 352 -6.37 -46.12 -17.64
C SER A 352 -5.41 -47.28 -17.42
N GLU A 353 -5.69 -48.07 -16.38
CA GLU A 353 -4.98 -49.29 -15.96
C GLU A 353 -3.72 -49.07 -15.11
N ASP A 354 -3.95 -48.57 -13.88
CA ASP A 354 -3.77 -49.47 -12.72
C ASP A 354 -5.04 -49.40 -11.85
N SER A 355 -5.94 -50.34 -12.16
CA SER A 355 -7.05 -50.88 -11.36
C SER A 355 -6.60 -51.28 -9.93
N ASN A 356 -7.38 -51.26 -8.83
CA ASN A 356 -8.82 -51.15 -8.57
C ASN A 356 -9.00 -50.94 -7.06
N THR A 357 -9.87 -50.02 -6.63
CA THR A 357 -10.97 -50.35 -5.69
C THR A 357 -12.08 -49.31 -5.77
N SER A 358 -13.14 -49.71 -6.49
CA SER A 358 -14.57 -49.35 -6.37
C SER A 358 -14.98 -47.87 -6.37
N LEU A 359 -15.42 -47.41 -7.54
CA LEU A 359 -16.57 -46.53 -7.71
C LEU A 359 -17.85 -47.36 -7.50
N GLU A 360 -18.68 -47.00 -6.53
CA GLU A 360 -20.12 -47.27 -6.60
C GLU A 360 -20.86 -45.93 -6.69
N ILE A 361 -21.65 -45.81 -7.75
CA ILE A 361 -22.62 -44.75 -8.00
C ILE A 361 -23.84 -45.04 -7.12
N ILE A 362 -24.28 -44.11 -6.27
CA ILE A 362 -25.69 -44.04 -5.86
C ILE A 362 -26.15 -42.58 -5.85
N ASP A 363 -27.09 -42.31 -6.74
CA ASP A 363 -27.98 -41.16 -6.78
C ASP A 363 -29.08 -41.37 -5.72
N GLY A 364 -29.39 -40.37 -4.88
CA GLY A 364 -30.54 -40.43 -3.96
C GLY A 364 -30.41 -39.75 -2.59
N ALA A 365 -30.89 -38.50 -2.53
CA ALA A 365 -31.59 -37.79 -1.44
C ALA A 365 -31.32 -38.05 0.08
N VAL A 366 -31.31 -36.91 0.79
CA VAL A 366 -31.66 -36.61 2.20
C VAL A 366 -30.50 -36.35 3.18
N ASP A 367 -30.28 -35.05 3.38
CA ASP A 367 -30.02 -34.32 4.63
C ASP A 367 -29.21 -34.97 5.76
N SER A 368 -28.04 -34.40 6.06
CA SER A 368 -27.82 -33.68 7.33
C SER A 368 -26.42 -33.04 7.42
N SER A 369 -26.42 -31.71 7.47
CA SER A 369 -25.46 -30.85 8.19
C SER A 369 -23.95 -31.08 8.02
N SER A 370 -23.38 -30.47 6.97
CA SER A 370 -22.29 -29.52 7.20
C SER A 370 -22.41 -28.43 6.14
N SER A 371 -22.88 -27.25 6.56
CA SER A 371 -22.92 -26.08 5.71
C SER A 371 -21.49 -25.72 5.32
N ALA A 372 -21.05 -26.20 4.15
CA ALA A 372 -20.05 -25.50 3.36
C ALA A 372 -20.71 -24.17 2.96
N GLN A 373 -20.68 -23.25 3.92
CA GLN A 373 -21.07 -21.87 3.73
C GLN A 373 -20.15 -21.40 2.62
N ASP A 374 -20.71 -21.27 1.42
CA ASP A 374 -20.06 -20.69 0.26
C ASP A 374 -19.57 -19.33 0.75
N GLY A 375 -18.26 -19.27 1.03
CA GLY A 375 -17.62 -18.24 1.83
C GLY A 375 -17.53 -16.96 1.02
N LEU A 376 -18.69 -16.39 0.72
CA LEU A 376 -18.84 -15.00 0.39
C LEU A 376 -17.99 -14.25 1.41
N ALA A 377 -17.16 -13.33 0.90
CA ALA A 377 -16.58 -12.33 1.78
C ALA A 377 -17.74 -11.83 2.62
N GLY A 378 -17.64 -11.95 3.96
CA GLY A 378 -18.66 -11.43 4.85
C GLY A 378 -19.06 -10.04 4.34
N GLU A 379 -20.34 -9.71 4.48
CA GLU A 379 -20.95 -8.45 4.01
C GLU A 379 -20.21 -7.17 4.48
N ASP A 380 -19.18 -7.31 5.32
CA ASP A 380 -18.08 -6.39 5.51
C ASP A 380 -17.28 -6.17 4.21
N SER A 381 -17.87 -5.42 3.28
CA SER A 381 -17.08 -4.52 2.43
C SER A 381 -16.17 -3.72 3.36
N SER A 382 -14.89 -4.09 3.42
CA SER A 382 -13.95 -3.56 4.40
C SER A 382 -13.69 -2.09 4.09
N LEU A 383 -14.58 -1.20 4.54
CA LEU A 383 -14.47 0.23 4.34
C LEU A 383 -13.08 0.65 4.84
N MET A 384 -12.30 1.22 3.92
CA MET A 384 -10.99 1.76 4.18
C MET A 384 -11.08 3.27 3.97
N LEU A 385 -10.76 4.01 5.01
CA LEU A 385 -10.74 5.47 4.99
C LEU A 385 -9.29 5.93 5.03
N LYS A 386 -8.90 6.77 4.07
CA LYS A 386 -7.59 7.41 4.10
C LYS A 386 -7.76 8.85 4.61
N LEU A 387 -7.19 9.09 5.78
CA LEU A 387 -7.21 10.37 6.47
C LEU A 387 -5.83 11.01 6.31
N LYS A 388 -5.74 12.25 5.85
CA LYS A 388 -4.46 12.93 5.57
C LYS A 388 -4.33 14.20 6.38
N PHE A 389 -3.17 14.42 7.00
CA PHE A 389 -2.87 15.60 7.81
C PHE A 389 -2.51 16.80 6.94
N LEU A 390 -2.88 17.99 7.41
CA LEU A 390 -2.71 19.23 6.66
C LEU A 390 -1.23 19.55 6.38
N LYS A 391 -0.34 19.31 7.36
CA LYS A 391 1.12 19.53 7.22
C LYS A 391 1.69 18.80 6.00
N TYR A 392 1.33 17.53 5.82
CA TYR A 392 1.67 16.77 4.61
C TYR A 392 0.99 17.32 3.35
N LYS A 393 -0.31 17.65 3.42
CA LYS A 393 -1.07 18.14 2.27
C LYS A 393 -0.48 19.44 1.72
N ILE A 394 0.00 20.35 2.58
CA ILE A 394 0.67 21.59 2.17
C ILE A 394 1.91 21.27 1.34
N ARG A 395 2.82 20.45 1.88
CA ARG A 395 4.09 20.11 1.24
C ARG A 395 3.89 19.39 -0.10
N THR A 396 2.95 18.46 -0.15
CA THR A 396 2.72 17.60 -1.31
C THR A 396 1.85 18.29 -2.36
N PHE A 397 0.66 18.76 -2.00
CA PHE A 397 -0.31 19.25 -2.98
C PHE A 397 -0.17 20.75 -3.24
N LEU A 398 0.12 21.56 -2.23
CA LEU A 398 0.19 23.01 -2.44
C LEU A 398 1.56 23.45 -2.92
N ILE A 399 2.63 22.89 -2.36
CA ILE A 399 4.01 23.23 -2.72
C ILE A 399 4.43 22.44 -3.95
N ARG A 400 4.62 21.12 -3.86
CA ARG A 400 5.18 20.31 -4.96
C ARG A 400 4.27 20.28 -6.19
N ASP A 401 3.04 19.83 -6.04
CA ASP A 401 2.11 19.67 -7.18
C ASP A 401 1.66 21.04 -7.74
N GLY A 402 1.71 22.09 -6.92
CA GLY A 402 1.40 23.46 -7.32
C GLY A 402 2.52 24.17 -8.10
N LEU A 403 3.75 23.64 -8.13
CA LEU A 403 4.88 24.23 -8.87
C LEU A 403 4.53 24.44 -10.34
N SER A 404 3.88 23.48 -11.00
CA SER A 404 3.54 23.61 -12.41
C SER A 404 2.61 24.79 -12.67
N THR A 405 1.60 24.99 -11.82
CA THR A 405 0.69 26.14 -11.95
C THR A 405 1.42 27.45 -11.66
N LEU A 406 2.30 27.48 -10.66
CA LEU A 406 3.07 28.67 -10.34
C LEU A 406 3.99 29.09 -11.49
N PHE A 407 4.77 28.17 -12.05
CA PHE A 407 5.75 28.47 -13.10
C PHE A 407 5.12 28.66 -14.49
N ASN A 408 4.03 27.97 -14.81
CA ASN A 408 3.39 28.08 -16.14
C ASN A 408 2.35 29.21 -16.19
N ASP A 409 1.55 29.37 -15.13
CA ASP A 409 0.38 30.25 -15.14
C ASP A 409 0.53 31.49 -14.23
N GLY A 410 1.60 31.52 -13.42
CA GLY A 410 1.98 32.65 -12.57
C GLY A 410 1.32 32.69 -11.18
N PRO A 411 1.79 33.60 -10.29
CA PRO A 411 1.38 33.66 -8.89
C PRO A 411 -0.14 33.83 -8.67
N SER A 412 -0.82 34.60 -9.52
CA SER A 412 -2.27 34.80 -9.40
C SER A 412 -3.06 33.51 -9.62
N LYS A 413 -2.64 32.66 -10.56
CA LYS A 413 -3.27 31.37 -10.82
C LYS A 413 -2.91 30.34 -9.77
N TYR A 414 -1.69 30.39 -9.26
CA TYR A 414 -1.26 29.61 -8.09
C TYR A 414 -2.12 29.91 -6.85
N ARG A 415 -2.46 31.20 -6.61
CA ARG A 415 -3.38 31.59 -5.54
C ARG A 415 -4.77 30.98 -5.66
N VAL A 416 -5.35 31.04 -6.86
CA VAL A 416 -6.64 30.39 -7.13
C VAL A 416 -6.55 28.87 -6.92
N TYR A 417 -5.44 28.25 -7.33
CA TYR A 417 -5.18 26.84 -7.16
C TYR A 417 -5.17 26.42 -5.68
N TYR A 418 -4.33 27.02 -4.84
CA TYR A 418 -4.23 26.58 -3.45
C TYR A 418 -5.49 26.92 -2.62
N LEU A 419 -6.18 28.04 -2.92
CA LEU A 419 -7.44 28.38 -2.26
C LEU A 419 -8.53 27.34 -2.54
N LYS A 420 -8.62 26.88 -3.80
CA LYS A 420 -9.53 25.81 -4.18
C LYS A 420 -9.24 24.51 -3.41
N HIS A 421 -7.97 24.14 -3.30
CA HIS A 421 -7.56 22.94 -2.56
C HIS A 421 -7.92 23.03 -1.07
N MET A 422 -7.60 24.14 -0.40
CA MET A 422 -7.95 24.33 1.02
C MET A 422 -9.48 24.35 1.25
N GLY A 423 -10.24 24.93 0.32
CA GLY A 423 -11.71 24.90 0.36
C GLY A 423 -12.25 23.48 0.25
N ASN A 424 -11.72 22.67 -0.68
CA ASN A 424 -12.12 21.26 -0.83
C ASN A 424 -11.76 20.40 0.39
N TRP A 425 -10.68 20.74 1.11
CA TRP A 425 -10.28 20.01 2.31
C TRP A 425 -11.05 20.42 3.57
N GLY A 426 -11.87 21.47 3.50
CA GLY A 426 -12.55 22.01 4.68
C GLY A 426 -11.61 22.69 5.68
N THR A 427 -10.46 23.20 5.23
CA THR A 427 -9.48 23.87 6.10
C THR A 427 -10.10 25.09 6.77
N SER A 428 -9.86 25.27 8.08
CA SER A 428 -10.44 26.35 8.89
C SER A 428 -10.08 27.74 8.36
N ALA A 429 -10.99 28.72 8.51
CA ALA A 429 -10.77 30.08 7.99
C ALA A 429 -9.50 30.74 8.57
N ARG A 430 -9.22 30.50 9.85
CA ARG A 430 -7.98 30.93 10.51
C ARG A 430 -6.76 30.33 9.81
N LYS A 431 -6.76 29.00 9.62
CA LYS A 431 -5.63 28.29 9.00
C LYS A 431 -5.45 28.67 7.54
N GLN A 432 -6.53 28.85 6.77
CA GLN A 432 -6.46 29.35 5.40
C GLN A 432 -5.74 30.70 5.32
N LYS A 433 -6.02 31.63 6.24
CA LYS A 433 -5.35 32.95 6.28
C LYS A 433 -3.84 32.81 6.52
N GLU A 434 -3.46 31.96 7.48
CA GLU A 434 -2.05 31.66 7.79
C GLU A 434 -1.34 31.03 6.58
N LEU A 435 -1.97 30.03 5.95
CA LEU A 435 -1.41 29.32 4.79
C LEU A 435 -1.33 30.19 3.53
N CYS A 436 -2.29 31.09 3.29
CA CYS A 436 -2.19 32.03 2.18
C CYS A 436 -0.92 32.86 2.26
N LYS A 437 -0.61 33.40 3.45
CA LYS A 437 0.60 34.19 3.66
C LYS A 437 1.86 33.36 3.39
N LEU A 438 1.90 32.13 3.90
CA LEU A 438 3.01 31.21 3.67
C LEU A 438 3.21 30.89 2.19
N LEU A 439 2.14 30.56 1.48
CA LEU A 439 2.19 30.15 0.08
C LEU A 439 2.49 31.32 -0.86
N ASP A 440 2.01 32.53 -0.53
CA ASP A 440 2.42 33.75 -1.25
C ASP A 440 3.93 34.00 -1.12
N GLN A 441 4.49 33.81 0.09
CA GLN A 441 5.92 34.01 0.31
C GLN A 441 6.76 32.87 -0.28
N TRP A 442 6.26 31.63 -0.26
CA TRP A 442 6.84 30.52 -1.01
C TRP A 442 6.93 30.84 -2.50
N ALA A 443 5.83 31.32 -3.09
CA ALA A 443 5.80 31.67 -4.51
C ALA A 443 6.84 32.73 -4.88
N VAL A 444 6.98 33.78 -4.07
CA VAL A 444 8.02 34.80 -4.26
C VAL A 444 9.43 34.20 -4.10
N HIS A 445 9.66 33.43 -3.03
CA HIS A 445 10.95 32.82 -2.76
C HIS A 445 11.43 31.93 -3.91
N ILE A 446 10.58 31.00 -4.37
CA ILE A 446 11.00 30.00 -5.34
C ILE A 446 11.11 30.56 -6.76
N THR A 447 10.27 31.53 -7.13
CA THR A 447 10.38 32.20 -8.44
C THR A 447 11.61 33.11 -8.52
N LEU A 448 12.00 33.78 -7.43
CA LEU A 448 13.25 34.54 -7.37
C LEU A 448 14.48 33.62 -7.51
N LYS A 449 14.46 32.47 -6.83
CA LYS A 449 15.60 31.55 -6.83
C LYS A 449 15.75 30.76 -8.14
N CYS A 450 14.67 30.28 -8.71
CA CYS A 450 14.70 29.46 -9.92
C CYS A 450 14.51 30.25 -11.23
N GLY A 451 14.13 31.54 -11.15
CA GLY A 451 13.79 32.35 -12.31
C GLY A 451 12.61 31.74 -13.09
N ASN A 452 12.78 31.56 -14.41
CA ASN A 452 11.78 30.93 -15.28
C ASN A 452 11.95 29.41 -15.42
N LYS A 453 12.93 28.80 -14.76
CA LYS A 453 13.16 27.35 -14.87
C LYS A 453 12.34 26.63 -13.81
N PRO A 454 11.39 25.76 -14.19
CA PRO A 454 10.63 25.00 -13.21
C PRO A 454 11.56 24.07 -12.43
N LEU A 455 11.44 24.09 -11.10
CA LEU A 455 12.11 23.13 -10.24
C LEU A 455 11.56 21.73 -10.52
N SER A 456 12.44 20.73 -10.63
CA SER A 456 12.01 19.34 -10.75
C SER A 456 11.23 18.94 -9.50
N SER A 457 10.12 18.21 -9.68
CA SER A 457 9.38 17.60 -8.56
C SER A 457 10.24 16.66 -7.72
N SER A 458 11.36 16.14 -8.24
CA SER A 458 12.30 15.30 -7.50
C SER A 458 13.29 16.08 -6.64
N ALA A 459 13.46 17.39 -6.86
CA ALA A 459 14.39 18.25 -6.13
C ALA A 459 13.68 19.26 -5.22
N TYR A 460 12.35 19.19 -5.13
CA TYR A 460 11.57 20.25 -4.49
C TYR A 460 11.84 20.39 -2.99
N LEU A 461 12.17 19.29 -2.29
CA LEU A 461 12.46 19.35 -0.87
C LEU A 461 13.78 20.03 -0.55
N ASP A 462 14.76 20.05 -1.47
CA ASP A 462 16.00 20.80 -1.29
C ASP A 462 15.74 22.30 -1.12
N GLU A 463 14.59 22.76 -1.61
CA GLU A 463 14.12 24.15 -1.52
C GLU A 463 13.01 24.33 -0.47
N ALA A 464 12.06 23.40 -0.43
CA ALA A 464 10.91 23.49 0.45
C ALA A 464 11.28 23.27 1.92
N GLU A 465 12.16 22.33 2.28
CA GLU A 465 12.49 22.08 3.68
C GLU A 465 13.19 23.30 4.33
N PRO A 466 14.27 23.86 3.75
CA PRO A 466 14.91 25.05 4.32
C PRO A 466 13.97 26.25 4.38
N PHE A 467 13.12 26.45 3.37
CA PHE A 467 12.12 27.52 3.38
C PHE A 467 11.13 27.36 4.54
N LEU A 468 10.57 26.15 4.71
CA LEU A 468 9.55 25.91 5.73
C LEU A 468 10.15 25.99 7.15
N GLU A 469 11.40 25.59 7.34
CA GLU A 469 12.11 25.74 8.63
C GLU A 469 12.37 27.21 9.00
N GLN A 470 12.75 28.04 8.03
CA GLN A 470 13.02 29.47 8.26
C GLN A 470 11.73 30.29 8.44
N TYR A 471 10.64 29.82 7.84
CA TYR A 471 9.42 30.62 7.68
C TYR A 471 8.33 30.28 8.71
N ALA A 472 8.32 29.07 9.27
CA ALA A 472 7.23 28.62 10.12
C ALA A 472 7.48 28.89 11.62
N ASP A 473 6.47 29.43 12.31
CA ASP A 473 6.21 28.98 13.68
C ASP A 473 6.04 27.45 13.62
N GLN A 474 6.82 26.70 14.42
CA GLN A 474 6.91 25.23 14.33
C GLN A 474 5.52 24.55 14.36
N ASP A 475 4.52 25.20 14.97
CA ASP A 475 3.12 24.76 15.04
C ASP A 475 2.41 24.68 13.67
N LEU A 476 2.72 25.60 12.73
CA LEU A 476 1.96 25.75 11.50
C LEU A 476 2.24 24.65 10.46
N VAL A 477 3.50 24.20 10.38
CA VAL A 477 3.98 23.34 9.29
C VAL A 477 4.62 22.05 9.81
N GLY A 478 5.04 22.01 11.08
CA GLY A 478 5.85 20.93 11.64
C GLY A 478 7.31 21.02 11.18
N ALA A 479 8.24 20.75 12.11
CA ALA A 479 9.67 20.78 11.82
C ALA A 479 10.11 19.54 11.04
N ALA A 480 10.98 19.72 10.04
CA ALA A 480 11.65 18.60 9.37
C ALA A 480 12.84 18.11 10.22
N GLY A 481 12.58 17.67 11.46
CA GLY A 481 13.58 17.04 12.32
C GLY A 481 14.69 17.94 12.87
N VAL A 482 14.43 18.55 14.03
CA VAL A 482 15.39 18.76 15.15
C VAL A 482 14.59 18.61 16.45
N LEU A 483 15.20 18.04 17.50
CA LEU A 483 14.62 17.77 18.83
C LEU A 483 13.69 18.88 19.32
N VAL A 484 12.42 18.55 19.54
CA VAL A 484 11.56 19.36 20.41
C VAL A 484 11.94 18.99 21.85
N GLN A 485 12.55 19.92 22.58
CA GLN A 485 12.72 19.79 24.03
C GLN A 485 11.33 19.74 24.67
N ALA A 486 11.11 18.73 25.53
CA ALA A 486 9.84 18.43 26.19
C ALA A 486 9.33 19.52 27.17
N GLU A 487 9.96 20.70 27.18
CA GLU A 487 9.77 21.76 28.16
C GLU A 487 8.76 22.83 27.71
N ASN A 488 8.21 22.73 26.50
CA ASN A 488 7.18 23.65 25.99
C ASN A 488 5.73 23.18 26.20
N LEU A 489 5.49 22.07 26.89
CA LEU A 489 4.17 21.73 27.40
C LEU A 489 3.91 22.53 28.67
N ARG A 490 3.44 23.77 28.53
CA ARG A 490 2.95 24.54 29.69
C ARG A 490 1.63 23.94 30.16
N ASP A 491 1.63 23.53 31.42
CA ASP A 491 0.44 23.27 32.23
C ASP A 491 -0.47 24.51 32.20
N GLY A 492 -1.66 24.33 31.63
CA GLY A 492 -2.76 25.27 31.73
C GLY A 492 -3.84 24.67 32.63
N GLU A 493 -3.58 24.63 33.94
CA GLU A 493 -4.65 24.79 34.92
C GLU A 493 -5.11 26.26 34.94
N ASP A 494 -6.32 26.49 35.47
CA ASP A 494 -7.14 27.72 35.48
C ASP A 494 -7.90 28.06 34.18
N ASP A 495 -9.22 28.33 34.17
CA ASP A 495 -10.17 28.45 35.29
C ASP A 495 -11.59 28.25 34.74
N LEU A 496 -12.43 27.52 35.49
CA LEU A 496 -13.83 27.28 35.17
C LEU A 496 -14.67 28.47 35.63
N GLN A 497 -15.43 29.10 34.72
CA GLN A 497 -16.60 29.90 35.09
C GLN A 497 -17.83 29.44 34.29
N PRO A 498 -18.96 29.13 34.94
CA PRO A 498 -20.16 28.61 34.29
C PRO A 498 -21.13 29.74 33.94
N GLU A 499 -21.54 29.84 32.67
CA GLU A 499 -22.77 30.57 32.33
C GLU A 499 -23.94 29.62 32.06
N ARG A 500 -25.04 29.95 32.76
CA ARG A 500 -26.32 29.24 32.80
C ARG A 500 -27.04 29.27 31.45
N GLY A 501 -27.40 28.07 30.98
CA GLY A 501 -28.79 27.69 30.74
C GLY A 501 -29.53 28.30 29.55
N THR A 502 -29.72 27.49 28.50
CA THR A 502 -31.05 27.32 27.88
C THR A 502 -31.12 25.94 27.23
N ALA A 503 -32.09 25.12 27.66
CA ALA A 503 -32.26 23.74 27.20
C ALA A 503 -32.80 23.68 25.75
N PRO A 504 -32.39 22.69 24.93
CA PRO A 504 -33.16 22.27 23.78
C PRO A 504 -33.95 20.98 24.08
N CYS A 505 -35.17 20.96 23.53
CA CYS A 505 -36.20 19.93 23.66
C CYS A 505 -35.74 18.52 23.26
N SER A 506 -36.20 17.52 24.03
CA SER A 506 -36.22 16.11 23.65
C SER A 506 -37.17 15.84 22.47
N PRO A 507 -36.83 14.89 21.61
CA PRO A 507 -37.83 13.99 21.03
C PRO A 507 -37.53 12.52 21.37
N THR A 508 -38.43 11.94 22.16
CA THR A 508 -38.85 10.52 22.15
C THR A 508 -39.53 10.24 20.79
N THR A 509 -39.49 9.10 20.08
CA THR A 509 -39.16 7.68 20.33
C THR A 509 -39.12 7.00 18.95
N SER A 510 -38.24 6.04 18.69
CA SER A 510 -38.61 4.70 18.22
C SER A 510 -37.35 3.82 18.09
N LEU A 511 -37.38 2.71 18.84
CA LEU A 511 -36.45 1.60 18.71
C LEU A 511 -36.70 0.91 17.36
N ASP A 512 -35.70 0.90 16.49
CA ASP A 512 -35.48 -0.22 15.58
C ASP A 512 -34.16 -0.87 15.98
N VAL A 513 -34.29 -2.05 16.61
CA VAL A 513 -33.18 -2.91 17.02
C VAL A 513 -32.62 -3.55 15.75
N VAL A 514 -31.64 -2.89 15.14
CA VAL A 514 -30.67 -3.57 14.28
C VAL A 514 -29.45 -3.84 15.13
N SER A 515 -29.22 -5.11 15.48
CA SER A 515 -27.98 -5.57 16.11
C SER A 515 -26.83 -5.43 15.11
N LYS A 516 -26.28 -4.22 14.97
CA LYS A 516 -24.99 -4.01 14.31
C LYS A 516 -23.89 -4.19 15.34
N THR A 517 -23.61 -5.44 15.66
CA THR A 517 -22.30 -5.83 16.19
C THR A 517 -21.34 -5.84 15.02
N GLU A 518 -20.65 -4.74 14.71
CA GLU A 518 -19.40 -4.82 13.92
C GLU A 518 -18.70 -3.46 13.78
N GLY A 519 -17.40 -3.47 14.06
CA GLY A 519 -16.49 -2.42 13.62
C GLY A 519 -15.42 -2.05 14.65
N LEU A 520 -14.26 -2.67 14.50
CA LEU A 520 -13.00 -2.34 15.14
C LEU A 520 -12.18 -1.52 14.14
N VAL A 521 -11.58 -0.39 14.53
CA VAL A 521 -10.80 0.44 13.59
C VAL A 521 -9.31 0.17 13.74
N VAL A 522 -8.63 -0.17 12.65
CA VAL A 522 -7.16 -0.31 12.57
C VAL A 522 -6.57 0.88 11.83
N PHE A 523 -5.53 1.51 12.38
CA PHE A 523 -4.78 2.60 11.74
C PHE A 523 -3.33 2.25 11.48
N PHE A 524 -2.78 2.72 10.35
CA PHE A 524 -1.34 2.70 10.09
C PHE A 524 -0.86 4.08 9.60
N PRO A 525 0.30 4.59 10.09
CA PRO A 525 1.00 5.70 9.45
C PRO A 525 1.60 5.23 8.11
N GLY A 526 1.51 6.02 7.03
CA GLY A 526 2.16 5.63 5.78
C GLY A 526 2.36 6.80 4.81
N PRO A 527 3.61 7.12 4.39
CA PRO A 527 3.89 8.07 3.33
C PRO A 527 3.66 7.42 1.96
N SER A 528 2.44 7.59 1.42
CA SER A 528 2.11 7.75 -0.01
C SER A 528 1.11 6.76 -0.64
N CYS A 529 0.31 7.32 -1.56
CA CYS A 529 -0.19 6.73 -2.81
C CYS A 529 -1.19 5.54 -2.88
N ILE A 530 -2.16 5.38 -1.97
CA ILE A 530 -3.44 4.70 -2.28
C ILE A 530 -4.47 5.76 -2.71
N SER A 531 -5.06 5.61 -3.91
CA SER A 531 -6.07 6.54 -4.43
C SER A 531 -7.41 6.37 -3.70
N GLU A 532 -8.18 7.45 -3.67
CA GLU A 532 -9.50 7.53 -3.06
C GLU A 532 -10.45 6.50 -3.69
N GLU A 533 -11.27 5.88 -2.84
CA GLU A 533 -12.28 4.83 -3.12
C GLU A 533 -11.76 3.35 -3.18
N LEU A 534 -12.27 2.57 -2.23
CA LEU A 534 -12.15 1.11 -2.00
C LEU A 534 -12.24 0.18 -3.22
N PRO A 535 -11.67 -1.05 -3.21
CA PRO A 535 -10.43 -1.55 -2.58
C PRO A 535 -9.33 -1.53 -3.66
N CYS A 536 -8.62 -0.41 -3.79
CA CYS A 536 -7.62 -0.27 -4.85
C CYS A 536 -6.22 -0.59 -4.34
N GLN A 537 -5.97 -1.85 -3.97
CA GLN A 537 -4.61 -2.36 -3.98
C GLN A 537 -4.22 -2.59 -5.45
N THR A 538 -3.03 -2.14 -5.83
CA THR A 538 -2.37 -2.76 -6.97
C THR A 538 -1.94 -4.13 -6.49
N ASP A 539 -2.50 -5.21 -7.03
CA ASP A 539 -2.30 -6.57 -6.53
C ASP A 539 -1.56 -7.43 -7.55
N THR A 540 -0.79 -8.41 -7.12
CA THR A 540 -0.23 -9.41 -8.04
C THR A 540 -0.93 -10.73 -7.73
N PHE A 541 -1.36 -11.45 -8.75
CA PHE A 541 -1.90 -12.80 -8.67
C PHE A 541 -0.95 -13.72 -9.42
N SER A 542 -0.15 -14.51 -8.69
CA SER A 542 0.82 -15.46 -9.22
C SER A 542 0.26 -16.88 -9.31
#